data_AF-A0A0B1SRW2-F1
#
_entry.id   AF-A0A0B1SRW2-F1
#
_cell.length_a   1.000
_cell.length_b   1.000
_cell.length_c   1.000
_cell.angle_alpha   90.00
_cell.angle_beta   90.00
_cell.angle_gamma   90.00
#
_symmetry.space_group_name_H-M   'P 1'
#
loop_
_entity.id
_entity.type
_entity.pdbx_description
1 polymer ?
#
loop_
_entity_poly.entity_id
_entity_poly.type
_entity_poly.pdbx_seq_one_letter_code
_entity_poly.pdbx_strand_id
1 'polypeptide(L)'
;MSWPFRQPVSLEEFPNYLEVVEHPIDLSIIQKRLENLEYQRLKDFTRDMSRLFENARLFYPRDSNVYQCADTLEKIFEHSLAEVRAEIDARINGRKVSESQTIDSSLDIDTDQLIDVNLDVDPTMFLL
;
A
#
# COMPACT_ATOMS: atom_id res chain seq x y z
N MET A 1 8.34 -23.55 -8.26
CA MET A 1 8.92 -22.52 -9.15
C MET A 1 9.56 -21.35 -8.39
N SER A 2 9.27 -21.09 -7.10
CA SER A 2 9.90 -19.98 -6.36
C SER A 2 11.23 -20.29 -5.66
N TRP A 3 11.75 -21.51 -5.77
CA TRP A 3 12.91 -21.96 -4.98
C TRP A 3 14.14 -21.03 -5.04
N PRO A 4 14.52 -20.41 -6.18
CA PRO A 4 15.72 -19.56 -6.25
C PRO A 4 15.61 -18.30 -5.41
N PHE A 5 14.39 -17.89 -5.06
CA PHE A 5 14.11 -16.63 -4.38
C PHE A 5 13.79 -16.83 -2.90
N ARG A 6 13.76 -18.07 -2.40
CA ARG A 6 13.33 -18.35 -1.02
C ARG A 6 14.35 -17.92 0.03
N GLN A 7 15.62 -17.85 -0.34
CA GLN A 7 16.76 -17.57 0.52
C GLN A 7 17.71 -16.62 -0.22
N PRO A 8 18.62 -15.93 0.50
CA PRO A 8 19.64 -15.08 -0.11
C PRO A 8 20.48 -15.84 -1.13
N VAL A 9 20.95 -15.14 -2.17
CA VAL A 9 21.94 -15.68 -3.11
C VAL A 9 23.22 -16.00 -2.35
N SER A 10 23.76 -17.21 -2.56
CA SER A 10 24.99 -17.66 -1.92
C SER A 10 26.20 -16.89 -2.47
N LEU A 11 26.88 -16.13 -1.62
CA LEU A 11 28.14 -15.44 -2.00
C LEU A 11 29.32 -16.40 -2.09
N GLU A 12 29.20 -17.61 -1.56
CA GLU A 12 30.18 -18.68 -1.79
C GLU A 12 30.08 -19.19 -3.24
N GLU A 13 28.86 -19.34 -3.75
CA GLU A 13 28.60 -19.77 -5.12
C GLU A 13 28.78 -18.62 -6.13
N PHE A 14 28.40 -17.40 -5.74
CA PHE A 14 28.47 -16.20 -6.57
C PHE A 14 29.21 -15.05 -5.84
N PRO A 15 30.56 -15.10 -5.76
CA PRO A 15 31.34 -14.11 -5.02
C PRO A 15 31.21 -12.68 -5.53
N ASN A 16 30.95 -12.51 -6.83
CA ASN A 16 30.79 -11.21 -7.49
C ASN A 16 29.34 -10.68 -7.45
N TYR A 17 28.41 -11.36 -6.77
CA TYR A 17 27.00 -10.97 -6.77
C TYR A 17 26.79 -9.53 -6.28
N LEU A 18 27.50 -9.12 -5.23
CA LEU A 18 27.41 -7.77 -4.66
C LEU A 18 28.11 -6.69 -5.48
N GLU A 19 28.91 -7.07 -6.49
CA GLU A 19 29.48 -6.11 -7.43
C GLU A 19 28.46 -5.70 -8.51
N VAL A 20 27.48 -6.57 -8.77
CA VAL A 20 26.43 -6.38 -9.79
C VAL A 20 25.12 -5.93 -9.16
N VAL A 21 24.73 -6.51 -8.02
CA VAL A 21 23.46 -6.26 -7.34
C VAL A 21 23.67 -5.36 -6.13
N GLU A 22 23.27 -4.10 -6.27
CA GLU A 22 23.45 -3.05 -5.25
C GLU A 22 22.61 -3.29 -3.98
N HIS A 23 21.41 -3.86 -4.14
CA HIS A 23 20.47 -4.05 -3.05
C HIS A 23 19.92 -5.49 -3.03
N PRO A 24 20.68 -6.45 -2.47
CA PRO A 24 20.23 -7.83 -2.33
C PRO A 24 18.90 -7.95 -1.59
N ILE A 25 18.04 -8.84 -2.07
CA ILE A 25 16.77 -9.17 -1.44
C ILE A 25 16.36 -10.59 -1.81
N ASP A 26 15.56 -11.21 -0.95
CA ASP A 26 14.96 -12.53 -1.13
C ASP A 26 13.62 -12.60 -0.40
N LEU A 27 12.84 -13.65 -0.64
CA LEU A 27 11.50 -13.81 -0.08
C LEU A 27 11.51 -13.98 1.45
N SER A 28 12.60 -14.49 2.06
CA SER A 28 12.67 -14.59 3.52
C SER A 28 12.79 -13.21 4.17
N ILE A 29 13.56 -12.30 3.54
CA ILE A 29 13.63 -10.89 3.97
C ILE A 29 12.27 -10.22 3.79
N ILE A 30 11.64 -10.38 2.62
CA ILE A 30 10.34 -9.77 2.33
C ILE A 30 9.26 -10.27 3.30
N GLN A 31 9.23 -11.58 3.55
CA GLN A 31 8.31 -12.20 4.49
C GLN A 31 8.52 -11.65 5.91
N LYS A 32 9.76 -11.61 6.39
CA LYS A 32 10.09 -11.08 7.72
C LYS A 32 9.64 -9.62 7.87
N ARG A 33 9.89 -8.78 6.87
CA ARG A 33 9.44 -7.37 6.85
C ARG A 33 7.91 -7.26 6.91
N LEU A 34 7.20 -8.15 6.21
CA LEU A 34 5.75 -8.19 6.21
C LEU A 34 5.20 -8.60 7.59
N GLU A 35 5.73 -9.67 8.18
CA GLU A 35 5.34 -10.19 9.49
C GLU A 35 5.63 -9.18 10.62
N ASN A 36 6.71 -8.42 10.50
CA ASN A 36 7.08 -7.36 11.43
C ASN A 36 6.33 -6.03 11.20
N LEU A 37 5.39 -5.97 10.24
CA LEU A 37 4.65 -4.76 9.86
C LEU A 37 5.55 -3.58 9.43
N GLU A 38 6.70 -3.88 8.82
CA GLU A 38 7.67 -2.87 8.37
C GLU A 38 7.19 -2.16 7.08
N TYR A 39 6.26 -2.75 6.33
CA TYR A 39 5.63 -2.12 5.17
C TYR A 39 4.39 -1.33 5.58
N GLN A 40 4.53 0.00 5.67
CA GLN A 40 3.40 0.89 5.96
C GLN A 40 2.45 1.09 4.78
N ARG A 41 2.94 0.86 3.55
CA ARG A 41 2.18 1.08 2.32
C ARG A 41 2.41 -0.07 1.35
N LEU A 42 1.37 -0.43 0.59
CA LEU A 42 1.44 -1.48 -0.43
C LEU A 42 2.56 -1.21 -1.46
N LYS A 43 2.85 0.06 -1.76
CA LYS A 43 3.93 0.45 -2.67
C LYS A 43 5.32 0.04 -2.18
N ASP A 44 5.54 0.01 -0.87
CA ASP A 44 6.85 -0.34 -0.30
C ASP A 44 7.09 -1.85 -0.41
N PHE A 45 6.06 -2.66 -0.16
CA PHE A 45 6.08 -4.10 -0.43
C PHE A 45 6.25 -4.40 -1.92
N THR A 46 5.51 -3.69 -2.78
CA THR A 46 5.58 -3.86 -4.24
C THR A 46 6.99 -3.58 -4.76
N ARG A 47 7.64 -2.51 -4.27
CA ARG A 47 9.03 -2.18 -4.64
C ARG A 47 10.00 -3.31 -4.29
N ASP A 48 9.83 -3.94 -3.14
CA ASP A 48 10.72 -5.03 -2.71
C ASP A 48 10.52 -6.29 -3.56
N MET A 49 9.28 -6.59 -3.94
CA MET A 49 8.96 -7.67 -4.89
C MET A 49 9.53 -7.38 -6.30
N SER A 50 9.38 -6.16 -6.83
CA SER A 50 9.97 -5.79 -8.13
C SER A 50 11.49 -5.92 -8.12
N ARG A 51 12.14 -5.43 -7.05
CA ARG A 51 13.58 -5.54 -6.88
C ARG A 51 14.07 -6.99 -6.85
N LEU A 52 13.32 -7.91 -6.25
CA LEU A 52 13.64 -9.34 -6.27
C LEU A 52 13.76 -9.88 -7.71
N PHE A 53 12.81 -9.52 -8.58
CA PHE A 53 12.81 -9.97 -9.98
C PHE A 53 13.86 -9.24 -10.82
N GLU A 54 14.02 -7.93 -10.61
CA GLU A 54 15.02 -7.10 -11.29
C GLU A 54 16.44 -7.53 -10.99
N ASN A 55 16.78 -7.80 -9.72
CA ASN A 55 18.09 -8.31 -9.32
C ASN A 55 18.41 -9.63 -10.02
N ALA A 56 17.42 -10.53 -10.11
CA ALA A 56 17.59 -11.80 -10.78
C ALA A 56 17.85 -11.64 -12.28
N ARG A 57 17.12 -10.73 -12.95
CA ARG A 57 17.33 -10.41 -14.36
C ARG A 57 18.63 -9.65 -14.64
N LEU A 58 19.11 -8.89 -13.66
CA LEU A 58 20.36 -8.16 -13.75
C LEU A 58 21.56 -9.11 -13.65
N PHE A 59 21.49 -10.09 -12.75
CA PHE A 59 22.61 -10.99 -12.48
C PHE A 59 22.64 -12.24 -13.37
N TYR A 60 21.48 -12.90 -13.57
CA TYR A 60 21.43 -14.17 -14.29
C TYR A 60 21.19 -13.98 -15.81
N PRO A 61 21.76 -14.84 -16.67
CA PRO A 61 21.48 -14.83 -18.11
C PRO A 61 20.00 -15.12 -18.43
N ARG A 62 19.49 -14.57 -19.55
CA ARG A 62 18.09 -14.71 -19.98
C ARG A 62 17.63 -16.15 -20.21
N ASP A 63 18.54 -17.01 -20.65
CA ASP A 63 18.30 -18.43 -20.88
C ASP A 63 18.35 -19.28 -19.60
N SER A 64 18.78 -18.70 -18.48
CA SER A 64 18.83 -19.40 -17.20
C SER A 64 17.43 -19.66 -16.62
N ASN A 65 17.31 -20.77 -15.89
CA ASN A 65 16.09 -21.11 -15.16
C ASN A 65 15.70 -20.04 -14.14
N VAL A 66 16.67 -19.35 -13.51
CA VAL A 66 16.39 -18.33 -12.49
C VAL A 66 15.76 -17.10 -13.12
N TYR A 67 16.29 -16.65 -14.26
CA TYR A 67 15.71 -15.55 -15.03
C TYR A 67 14.27 -15.87 -15.46
N GLN A 68 14.04 -17.04 -16.04
CA GLN A 68 12.70 -17.45 -16.47
C GLN A 68 11.72 -17.60 -15.30
N CYS A 69 12.20 -18.06 -14.14
CA CYS A 69 11.40 -18.08 -12.92
C CYS A 69 11.03 -16.65 -12.46
N ALA A 70 11.92 -15.67 -12.58
CA ALA A 70 11.63 -14.27 -12.24
C ALA A 70 10.49 -13.73 -13.12
N ASP A 71 10.56 -13.92 -14.44
CA ASP A 71 9.52 -13.48 -15.37
C ASP A 71 8.16 -14.16 -15.12
N THR A 72 8.19 -15.45 -14.75
CA THR A 72 6.95 -16.19 -14.46
C THR A 72 6.32 -15.74 -13.15
N LEU A 73 7.12 -15.57 -12.10
CA LEU A 73 6.64 -15.16 -10.78
C LEU A 73 6.19 -13.71 -10.76
N GLU A 74 6.84 -12.82 -11.51
CA GLU A 74 6.42 -11.43 -11.62
C GLU A 74 5.02 -11.31 -12.23
N LYS A 75 4.72 -12.06 -13.29
CA LYS A 75 3.37 -12.10 -13.87
C LYS A 75 2.31 -12.58 -12.89
N ILE A 76 2.62 -13.62 -12.11
CA ILE A 76 1.72 -14.12 -11.07
C ILE A 76 1.53 -13.05 -9.99
N PHE A 77 2.61 -12.40 -9.59
CA PHE A 77 2.60 -11.34 -8.59
C PHE A 77 1.76 -10.13 -9.05
N GLU A 78 1.91 -9.68 -10.29
CA GLU A 78 1.12 -8.58 -10.86
C GLU A 78 -0.38 -8.89 -10.87
N HIS A 79 -0.75 -10.13 -11.22
CA HIS A 79 -2.14 -10.58 -11.17
C HIS A 79 -2.70 -10.52 -9.74
N SER A 80 -1.99 -11.11 -8.77
CA SER A 80 -2.40 -11.06 -7.37
C SER A 80 -2.42 -9.64 -6.81
N LEU A 81 -1.50 -8.77 -7.25
CA LEU A 81 -1.46 -7.38 -6.83
C LEU A 81 -2.67 -6.59 -7.35
N ALA A 82 -3.16 -6.89 -8.55
CA ALA A 82 -4.37 -6.27 -9.10
C ALA A 82 -5.61 -6.65 -8.28
N GLU A 83 -5.74 -7.92 -7.89
CA GLU A 83 -6.82 -8.40 -7.02
C GLU A 83 -6.79 -7.71 -5.64
N VAL A 84 -5.61 -7.62 -5.03
CA VAL A 84 -5.43 -6.93 -3.73
C VAL A 84 -5.79 -5.44 -3.83
N ARG A 85 -5.41 -4.77 -4.92
CA ARG A 85 -5.76 -3.36 -5.14
C ARG A 85 -7.27 -3.16 -5.26
N ALA A 86 -7.94 -4.01 -6.04
CA ALA A 86 -9.39 -3.96 -6.19
C ALA A 86 -10.11 -4.15 -4.85
N GLU A 87 -9.64 -5.08 -4.02
CA GLU A 87 -10.18 -5.31 -2.68
C GLU A 87 -9.97 -4.10 -1.75
N ILE A 88 -8.79 -3.47 -1.79
CA ILE A 88 -8.50 -2.25 -1.01
C ILE A 88 -9.43 -1.12 -1.45
N ASP A 89 -9.59 -0.91 -2.75
CA ASP A 89 -10.45 0.14 -3.30
C ASP A 89 -11.92 -0.07 -2.94
N ALA A 90 -12.41 -1.32 -3.00
CA ALA A 90 -13.77 -1.67 -2.59
C ALA A 90 -14.02 -1.35 -1.10
N ARG A 91 -13.05 -1.65 -0.22
CA ARG A 91 -13.13 -1.33 1.22
C ARG A 91 -13.14 0.17 1.47
N ILE A 92 -12.29 0.93 0.77
CA ILE A 92 -12.24 2.40 0.89
C ILE A 92 -13.56 3.02 0.45
N ASN A 93 -14.11 2.58 -0.69
CA ASN A 93 -15.35 3.10 -1.23
C ASN A 93 -16.57 2.72 -0.36
N GLY A 94 -16.62 1.49 0.16
CA GLY A 94 -17.68 1.07 1.08
C GLY A 94 -17.71 1.90 2.38
N ARG A 95 -16.54 2.29 2.90
CA ARG A 95 -16.42 3.10 4.12
C ARG A 95 -16.88 4.55 3.93
N LYS A 96 -16.68 5.12 2.73
CA LYS A 96 -17.17 6.47 2.39
C LYS A 96 -18.70 6.55 2.27
N VAL A 97 -19.34 5.47 1.79
CA VAL A 97 -20.80 5.40 1.68
C VAL A 97 -21.45 5.36 3.07
N SER A 98 -20.83 4.70 4.06
CA SER A 98 -21.35 4.63 5.43
C SER A 98 -21.23 5.92 6.25
N GLU A 99 -20.27 6.80 5.95
CA GLU A 99 -20.10 8.09 6.67
C GLU A 99 -20.93 9.24 6.08
N SER A 100 -21.56 9.05 4.90
CA SER A 100 -22.33 10.10 4.22
C SER A 100 -23.84 10.07 4.49
N GLN A 101 -24.34 9.25 5.44
CA GLN A 101 -25.76 9.12 5.76
C GLN A 101 -26.09 9.49 7.23
N THR A 102 -25.88 10.74 7.63
CA THR A 102 -26.66 11.41 8.71
C THR A 102 -26.72 12.92 8.48
N ILE A 103 -27.38 13.37 7.41
CA ILE A 103 -28.08 14.66 7.43
C ILE A 103 -29.47 14.37 6.89
N ASP A 104 -30.36 14.05 7.81
CA ASP A 104 -31.79 13.99 7.57
C ASP A 104 -32.26 15.36 7.06
N SER A 105 -32.69 15.41 5.81
CA SER A 105 -33.18 16.61 5.14
C SER A 105 -34.70 16.77 5.29
N SER A 106 -35.30 16.16 6.32
CA SER A 106 -36.73 16.22 6.59
C SER A 106 -37.07 16.94 7.90
N LEU A 107 -36.73 18.22 8.01
CA LEU A 107 -37.50 19.16 8.82
C LEU A 107 -37.67 20.45 8.01
N ASP A 108 -38.80 20.52 7.31
CA ASP A 108 -39.34 21.75 6.76
C ASP A 108 -39.51 22.76 7.91
N ILE A 109 -38.65 23.77 7.94
CA ILE A 109 -38.86 24.98 8.75
C ILE A 109 -38.65 26.16 7.80
N ASP A 110 -39.76 26.69 7.28
CA ASP A 110 -39.82 28.00 6.63
C ASP A 110 -39.18 29.04 7.54
N THR A 111 -37.99 29.49 7.17
CA THR A 111 -37.17 30.44 7.97
C THR A 111 -37.54 31.90 7.71
N ASP A 112 -38.58 32.17 6.91
CA ASP A 112 -39.01 33.52 6.55
C ASP A 112 -40.07 34.14 7.48
N GLN A 113 -40.35 33.54 8.64
CA GLN A 113 -41.28 34.14 9.61
C GLN A 113 -40.83 33.97 11.06
N LEU A 114 -39.70 34.55 11.48
CA LEU A 114 -39.54 35.02 12.87
C LEU A 114 -38.62 36.26 12.94
N ILE A 115 -39.24 37.41 12.68
CA ILE A 115 -39.22 38.66 13.48
C ILE A 115 -37.86 39.11 14.06
N ASP A 116 -37.39 40.24 13.51
CA ASP A 116 -36.52 41.22 14.17
C ASP A 116 -36.99 41.52 15.59
N VAL A 117 -36.18 41.14 16.58
CA VAL A 117 -36.14 41.87 17.85
C VAL A 117 -34.69 41.97 18.30
N ASN A 118 -34.10 43.14 18.04
CA ASN A 118 -32.96 43.65 18.80
C ASN A 118 -33.27 43.51 20.29
N LEU A 119 -32.49 42.71 20.99
CA LEU A 119 -32.36 42.78 22.45
C LEU A 119 -30.88 42.92 22.76
N ASP A 120 -30.53 44.14 23.17
CA ASP A 120 -29.26 44.53 23.78
C ASP A 120 -28.82 43.51 24.84
N VAL A 121 -27.59 43.00 24.70
CA VAL A 121 -26.91 42.32 25.81
C VAL A 121 -25.55 42.99 26.02
N ASP A 122 -25.42 43.57 27.22
CA ASP A 122 -24.36 44.43 27.74
C ASP A 122 -22.93 43.84 27.63
N PRO A 123 -21.92 44.59 27.13
CA PRO A 123 -20.53 44.14 26.99
C PRO A 123 -19.81 43.73 28.30
N THR A 124 -20.40 43.97 29.48
CA THR A 124 -19.72 43.73 30.77
C THR A 124 -19.73 42.26 31.22
N MET A 125 -20.34 41.35 30.45
CA MET A 125 -20.43 39.91 30.76
C MET A 125 -19.13 39.10 30.61
N PHE A 126 -18.01 39.70 30.19
CA PHE A 126 -16.72 39.02 30.02
C PHE A 126 -15.65 39.35 31.07
N LEU A 127 -16.05 39.72 32.29
CA LEU A 127 -15.11 39.83 33.41
C LEU A 127 -15.58 39.02 34.62
N LEU A 128 -15.24 37.72 34.61
CA LEU A 128 -14.75 36.94 35.75
C LEU A 128 -13.82 35.83 35.26
#